data_AF-L1IXF3-F1
#
_entry.id   AF-L1IXF3-F1
#
_cell.length_a   1.000
_cell.length_b   1.000
_cell.length_c   1.000
_cell.angle_alpha   90.00
_cell.angle_beta   90.00
_cell.angle_gamma   90.00
#
_symmetry.space_group_name_H-M   'P 1'
#
loop_
_entity.id
_entity.type
_entity.pdbx_description
1 polymer ?
#
loop_
_entity_poly.entity_id
_entity_poly.type
_entity_poly.pdbx_seq_one_letter_code
_entity_poly.pdbx_strand_id
1 'polypeptide(L)'
;MRSFTIPLTLGDKDGEVLLEYTKPWSCPICIHIHTDNGTIDCPCCCCLPKLHTKLPNGTFLGSSEYYCDMFCFVPKFRVRDQNGTPVYRISPDTCCGNCCVLPQCGGAGSKCLYIPFYIRDHSTSQKLDGAMPGTRAEIRKVWSGFKKECCTTADNFQVVFPQGSTPEMRANLLGANLLIDFTFFEQHN
;
A
#
# COMPACT_ATOMS: atom_id res chain seq x y z
N MET A 1 12.06 -6.72 -10.14
CA MET A 1 12.42 -6.33 -8.75
C MET A 1 12.92 -7.54 -7.98
N ARG A 2 14.02 -7.39 -7.23
CA ARG A 2 14.60 -8.46 -6.40
C ARG A 2 13.67 -8.91 -5.27
N SER A 3 13.91 -10.10 -4.74
CA SER A 3 13.31 -10.58 -3.49
C SER A 3 14.02 -9.99 -2.28
N PHE A 4 13.28 -9.74 -1.20
CA PHE A 4 13.83 -9.33 0.09
C PHE A 4 12.84 -9.64 1.21
N THR A 5 13.31 -9.55 2.46
CA THR A 5 12.48 -9.68 3.67
C THR A 5 12.67 -8.46 4.55
N ILE A 6 11.58 -7.96 5.13
CA ILE A 6 11.57 -6.83 6.06
C ILE A 6 11.01 -7.34 7.39
N PRO A 7 11.82 -7.37 8.46
CA PRO A 7 11.30 -7.61 9.81
C PRO A 7 10.62 -6.34 10.33
N LEU A 8 9.49 -6.50 11.02
CA LEU A 8 8.90 -5.49 11.88
C LEU A 8 9.29 -5.81 13.31
N THR A 9 10.07 -4.93 13.92
CA THR A 9 10.61 -5.11 15.27
C THR A 9 9.94 -4.19 16.28
N LEU A 10 9.90 -4.63 17.54
CA LEU A 10 9.40 -3.83 18.64
C LEU A 10 10.48 -2.87 19.17
N GLY A 11 10.16 -1.58 19.24
CA GLY A 11 11.00 -0.56 19.87
C GLY A 11 12.10 0.00 18.96
N ASP A 12 13.05 -0.82 18.53
CA ASP A 12 14.17 -0.43 17.68
C ASP A 12 14.46 -1.49 16.59
N LYS A 13 15.44 -1.20 15.72
CA LYS A 13 15.80 -2.06 14.58
C LYS A 13 16.36 -3.43 14.97
N ASP A 14 16.85 -3.57 16.20
CA ASP A 14 17.50 -4.79 16.72
C ASP A 14 16.61 -5.49 17.77
N GLY A 15 15.39 -4.97 17.99
CA GLY A 15 14.42 -5.46 18.95
C GLY A 15 13.73 -6.75 18.52
N GLU A 16 12.79 -7.20 19.34
CA GLU A 16 12.03 -8.43 19.08
C GLU A 16 11.27 -8.32 17.75
N VAL A 17 11.48 -9.29 16.86
CA VAL A 17 10.74 -9.39 15.60
C VAL A 17 9.31 -9.82 15.90
N LEU A 18 8.34 -8.99 15.52
CA LEU A 18 6.91 -9.27 15.66
C LEU A 18 6.32 -9.87 14.39
N LEU A 19 6.76 -9.40 13.23
CA LEU A 19 6.27 -9.83 11.91
C LEU A 19 7.41 -9.82 10.89
N GLU A 20 7.29 -10.66 9.88
CA GLU A 20 8.18 -10.66 8.72
C GLU A 20 7.37 -10.47 7.44
N TYR A 21 7.75 -9.46 6.65
CA TYR A 21 7.19 -9.21 5.33
C TYR A 21 8.17 -9.68 4.26
N THR A 22 7.83 -10.75 3.56
CA THR A 22 8.65 -11.28 2.47
C THR A 22 8.11 -10.82 1.12
N LYS A 23 8.94 -10.11 0.36
CA LYS A 23 8.67 -9.78 -1.04
C LYS A 23 9.35 -10.81 -1.95
N PRO A 24 8.61 -11.65 -2.69
CA PRO A 24 9.21 -12.46 -3.74
C PRO A 24 9.66 -11.59 -4.92
N TRP A 25 10.39 -12.22 -5.85
CA TRP A 25 10.66 -11.61 -7.15
C TRP A 25 9.35 -11.29 -7.86
N SER A 26 9.31 -10.12 -8.50
CA SER A 26 8.15 -9.64 -9.24
C SER A 26 8.60 -8.80 -10.43
N CYS A 27 7.77 -8.74 -11.46
CA CYS A 27 7.93 -7.77 -12.55
C CYS A 27 7.75 -6.33 -12.02
N PRO A 28 8.30 -5.32 -12.73
CA PRO A 28 7.89 -3.94 -12.50
C PRO A 28 6.41 -3.77 -12.87
N ILE A 29 5.73 -2.81 -12.24
CA ILE A 29 4.30 -2.52 -12.53
C ILE A 29 4.13 -1.90 -13.91
N CYS A 30 5.14 -1.18 -14.38
CA CYS A 30 5.22 -0.60 -15.70
C CYS A 30 6.54 -0.99 -16.36
N ILE A 31 6.48 -1.34 -17.64
CA ILE A 31 7.65 -1.53 -18.50
C ILE A 31 7.81 -0.24 -19.30
N HIS A 32 8.97 0.39 -19.16
CA HIS A 32 9.34 1.58 -19.89
C HIS A 32 10.09 1.18 -21.16
N ILE A 33 9.48 1.39 -22.33
CA ILE A 33 10.10 1.13 -23.63
C ILE A 33 10.62 2.46 -24.17
N HIS A 34 11.94 2.61 -24.18
CA HIS A 34 12.58 3.78 -24.75
C HIS A 34 12.65 3.65 -26.28
N THR A 35 12.10 4.64 -26.98
CA THR A 35 12.14 4.77 -28.45
C THR A 35 12.78 6.10 -28.81
N ASP A 36 13.17 6.28 -30.08
CA ASP A 36 13.74 7.53 -30.57
C ASP A 36 12.79 8.74 -30.40
N ASN A 37 11.48 8.50 -30.28
CA ASN A 37 10.44 9.52 -30.11
C ASN A 37 9.94 9.66 -28.66
N GLY A 38 10.62 9.04 -27.69
CA GLY A 38 10.27 9.11 -26.26
C GLY A 38 10.04 7.75 -25.61
N THR A 39 9.55 7.77 -24.37
CA THR A 39 9.30 6.56 -23.58
C THR A 39 7.83 6.17 -23.66
N ILE A 40 7.56 4.90 -23.97
CA ILE A 40 6.24 4.30 -23.90
C ILE A 40 6.13 3.53 -22.59
N ASP A 41 5.18 3.93 -21.76
CA ASP A 41 4.87 3.28 -20.48
C ASP A 41 3.81 2.20 -20.71
N CYS A 42 4.21 0.94 -20.58
CA CYS A 42 3.34 -0.22 -20.76
C CYS A 42 3.04 -0.89 -19.40
N PRO A 43 1.77 -0.87 -18.92
CA PRO A 43 1.41 -1.60 -17.71
C PRO A 43 1.70 -3.09 -17.83
N CYS A 44 2.45 -3.64 -16.87
CA CYS A 44 2.80 -5.04 -16.82
C CYS A 44 1.97 -5.75 -15.75
N CYS A 45 0.94 -6.47 -16.18
CA CYS A 45 0.00 -7.15 -15.27
C CYS A 45 0.38 -8.60 -14.96
N CYS A 46 1.58 -9.06 -15.37
CA CYS A 46 2.11 -10.37 -15.03
C CYS A 46 3.09 -10.28 -13.86
N CYS A 47 3.10 -11.29 -12.98
CA CYS A 47 4.03 -11.40 -11.85
C CYS A 47 4.09 -10.12 -10.98
N LEU A 48 2.93 -9.55 -10.67
CA LEU A 48 2.80 -8.28 -9.95
C LEU A 48 3.39 -8.34 -8.53
N PRO A 49 3.88 -7.20 -7.99
CA PRO A 49 4.41 -7.13 -6.64
C PRO A 49 3.42 -7.60 -5.58
N LYS A 50 3.92 -8.35 -4.60
CA LYS A 50 3.18 -8.76 -3.41
C LYS A 50 4.11 -8.88 -2.21
N LEU A 51 3.53 -8.84 -1.02
CA LEU A 51 4.17 -9.12 0.26
C LEU A 51 3.44 -10.25 0.97
N HIS A 52 4.18 -11.23 1.43
CA HIS A 52 3.69 -12.27 2.32
C HIS A 52 3.96 -11.86 3.76
N THR A 53 2.94 -11.93 4.61
CA THR A 53 3.05 -11.63 6.03
C THR A 53 3.19 -12.92 6.82
N LYS A 54 4.23 -12.99 7.65
CA LYS A 54 4.50 -14.16 8.50
C LYS A 54 4.80 -13.74 9.94
N LEU A 55 4.52 -14.64 10.87
CA LEU A 55 5.06 -14.58 12.22
C LEU A 55 6.52 -15.07 12.23
N PRO A 56 7.31 -14.73 13.28
CA PRO A 56 8.71 -15.17 13.41
C PRO A 56 8.89 -16.69 13.42
N ASN A 57 7.85 -17.43 13.82
CA ASN A 57 7.83 -18.89 13.79
C ASN A 57 7.53 -19.47 12.38
N GLY A 58 7.40 -18.63 11.36
CA GLY A 58 7.10 -19.00 9.98
C GLY A 58 5.62 -19.15 9.65
N THR A 59 4.71 -18.99 10.62
CA THR A 59 3.26 -19.09 10.38
C THR A 59 2.80 -18.00 9.40
N PHE A 60 2.12 -18.40 8.33
CA PHE A 60 1.60 -17.49 7.31
C PHE A 60 0.28 -16.86 7.76
N LEU A 61 0.20 -15.53 7.71
CA LEU A 61 -1.00 -14.75 8.10
C LEU A 61 -1.81 -14.25 6.90
N GLY A 62 -1.21 -14.20 5.71
CA GLY A 62 -1.85 -13.70 4.50
C GLY A 62 -0.91 -12.92 3.60
N SER A 63 -1.48 -12.26 2.60
CA SER A 63 -0.72 -11.49 1.61
C SER A 63 -1.36 -10.15 1.27
N SER A 64 -0.50 -9.20 0.90
CA SER A 64 -0.87 -7.91 0.34
C SER A 64 -0.30 -7.81 -1.05
N GLU A 65 -1.16 -7.60 -2.04
CA GLU A 65 -0.84 -7.83 -3.45
C GLU A 65 -1.25 -6.62 -4.28
N TYR A 66 -0.41 -6.22 -5.24
CA TYR A 66 -0.83 -5.30 -6.28
C TYR A 66 -1.85 -6.00 -7.19
N TYR A 67 -2.90 -5.29 -7.55
CA TYR A 67 -4.01 -5.81 -8.34
C TYR A 67 -4.20 -4.95 -9.59
N CYS A 68 -3.92 -5.52 -10.76
CA CYS A 68 -4.22 -4.90 -12.05
C CYS A 68 -5.65 -5.25 -12.50
N ASP A 69 -6.38 -4.26 -12.98
CA ASP A 69 -7.64 -4.41 -13.72
C ASP A 69 -7.58 -3.57 -15.01
N MET A 70 -8.69 -3.47 -15.74
CA MET A 70 -8.78 -2.72 -17.00
C MET A 70 -8.35 -1.24 -16.88
N PHE A 71 -8.35 -0.66 -15.68
CA PHE A 71 -7.94 0.72 -15.43
C PHE A 71 -6.53 0.75 -14.82
N CYS A 72 -5.53 0.40 -15.62
CA CYS A 72 -4.14 0.18 -15.18
C CYS A 72 -3.43 1.44 -14.62
N PHE A 73 -3.94 2.63 -14.88
CA PHE A 73 -3.32 3.90 -14.47
C PHE A 73 -3.62 4.31 -13.03
N VAL A 74 -4.50 3.57 -12.34
CA VAL A 74 -4.80 3.80 -10.93
C VAL A 74 -4.28 2.63 -10.10
N PRO A 75 -3.37 2.89 -9.13
CA PRO A 75 -2.83 1.85 -8.28
C PRO A 75 -3.91 1.23 -7.41
N LYS A 76 -4.02 -0.10 -7.45
CA LYS A 76 -4.94 -0.88 -6.63
C LYS A 76 -4.20 -2.02 -5.98
N PHE A 77 -4.65 -2.37 -4.79
CA PHE A 77 -4.12 -3.46 -4.01
C PHE A 77 -5.25 -4.31 -3.46
N ARG A 78 -4.90 -5.53 -3.07
CA ARG A 78 -5.80 -6.49 -2.47
C ARG A 78 -5.10 -7.15 -1.30
N VAL A 79 -5.83 -7.34 -0.22
CA VAL A 79 -5.39 -8.12 0.93
C VAL A 79 -6.09 -9.47 0.91
N ARG A 80 -5.31 -10.54 1.11
CA ARG A 80 -5.80 -11.91 1.28
C ARG A 80 -5.47 -12.42 2.67
N ASP A 81 -6.35 -13.26 3.20
CA ASP A 81 -6.14 -13.97 4.45
C ASP A 81 -5.13 -15.13 4.30
N GLN A 82 -4.90 -15.86 5.39
CA GLN A 82 -4.00 -17.03 5.42
C GLN A 82 -4.41 -18.15 4.45
N ASN A 83 -5.68 -18.22 4.05
CA ASN A 83 -6.20 -19.21 3.11
C ASN A 83 -6.14 -18.70 1.66
N GLY A 84 -5.66 -17.47 1.43
CA GLY A 84 -5.67 -16.82 0.12
C GLY A 84 -7.01 -16.21 -0.27
N THR A 85 -7.99 -16.19 0.65
CA THR A 85 -9.30 -15.58 0.42
C THR A 85 -9.16 -14.06 0.44
N PRO A 86 -9.63 -13.36 -0.60
CA PRO A 86 -9.54 -11.91 -0.64
C PRO A 86 -10.52 -11.25 0.34
N VAL A 87 -9.98 -10.40 1.24
CA VAL A 87 -10.73 -9.75 2.32
C VAL A 87 -10.94 -8.27 2.04
N TYR A 88 -9.90 -7.56 1.61
CA TYR A 88 -9.97 -6.12 1.34
C TYR A 88 -9.51 -5.78 -0.06
N ARG A 89 -10.11 -4.72 -0.61
CA ARG A 89 -9.59 -3.97 -1.76
C ARG A 89 -9.11 -2.62 -1.28
N ILE A 90 -7.96 -2.17 -1.76
CA ILE A 90 -7.38 -0.87 -1.39
C ILE A 90 -7.13 -0.09 -2.67
N SER A 91 -7.64 1.13 -2.74
CA SER A 91 -7.42 2.02 -3.88
C SER A 91 -7.70 3.47 -3.48
N PRO A 92 -7.20 4.46 -4.21
CA PRO A 92 -7.69 5.82 -4.03
C PRO A 92 -9.12 5.95 -4.55
N ASP A 93 -9.75 7.09 -4.29
CA ASP A 93 -10.87 7.52 -5.11
C ASP A 93 -10.38 7.91 -6.50
N THR A 94 -11.32 7.90 -7.44
CA THR A 94 -11.03 8.12 -8.84
C THR A 94 -12.01 9.10 -9.46
N CYS A 95 -11.57 9.76 -10.53
CA CYS A 95 -12.42 10.54 -11.41
C CYS A 95 -12.26 10.06 -12.86
N CYS A 96 -12.94 10.71 -13.81
CA CYS A 96 -12.86 10.41 -15.24
C CYS A 96 -13.11 8.91 -15.57
N GLY A 97 -14.11 8.30 -14.94
CA GLY A 97 -14.46 6.90 -15.19
C GLY A 97 -13.43 5.88 -14.70
N ASN A 98 -12.79 6.12 -13.55
CA ASN A 98 -11.75 5.28 -12.93
C ASN A 98 -10.35 5.36 -13.55
N CYS A 99 -10.09 6.35 -14.41
CA CYS A 99 -8.80 6.52 -15.08
C CYS A 99 -7.80 7.37 -14.30
N CYS A 100 -8.26 8.26 -13.42
CA CYS A 100 -7.40 9.20 -12.73
C CYS A 100 -7.59 9.10 -11.21
N VAL A 101 -6.49 9.20 -10.46
CA VAL A 101 -6.53 9.33 -9.00
C VAL A 101 -7.17 10.67 -8.63
N LEU A 102 -8.14 10.65 -7.71
CA LEU A 102 -8.78 11.84 -7.18
C LEU A 102 -8.15 12.21 -5.82
N PRO A 103 -7.29 13.22 -5.74
CA PRO A 103 -6.74 13.68 -4.47
C PRO A 103 -7.81 14.36 -3.61
N GLN A 104 -7.63 14.33 -2.30
CA GLN A 104 -8.48 14.98 -1.32
C GLN A 104 -7.83 16.25 -0.77
N CYS A 105 -8.65 17.28 -0.52
CA CYS A 105 -8.24 18.49 0.18
C CYS A 105 -8.13 18.24 1.68
N GLY A 106 -7.26 18.98 2.36
CA GLY A 106 -7.08 18.89 3.82
C GLY A 106 -5.83 18.12 4.25
N GLY A 107 -4.79 18.12 3.43
CA GLY A 107 -3.48 17.62 3.84
C GLY A 107 -2.85 18.47 4.96
N ALA A 108 -1.87 17.90 5.66
CA ALA A 108 -1.16 18.58 6.73
C ALA A 108 0.06 19.38 6.20
N GLY A 109 0.31 20.56 6.76
CA GLY A 109 1.45 21.40 6.39
C GLY A 109 1.26 22.16 5.07
N SER A 110 2.29 22.19 4.22
CA SER A 110 2.29 22.88 2.93
C SER A 110 1.63 22.09 1.79
N LYS A 111 1.18 20.86 2.02
CA LYS A 111 0.47 20.04 1.02
C LYS A 111 -1.04 20.14 1.21
N CYS A 112 -1.68 21.00 0.42
CA CYS A 112 -3.15 21.16 0.40
C CYS A 112 -3.88 19.86 0.00
N LEU A 113 -3.25 19.06 -0.87
CA LEU A 113 -3.80 17.83 -1.44
C LEU A 113 -3.03 16.61 -0.94
N TYR A 114 -3.75 15.53 -0.66
CA TYR A 114 -3.19 14.21 -0.36
C TYR A 114 -4.01 13.11 -1.04
N ILE A 115 -3.44 11.91 -1.16
CA ILE A 115 -4.07 10.76 -1.81
C ILE A 115 -4.34 9.69 -0.74
N PRO A 116 -5.57 9.59 -0.22
CA PRO A 116 -5.93 8.49 0.67
C PRO A 116 -6.18 7.21 -0.14
N PHE A 117 -5.56 6.12 0.29
CA PHE A 117 -5.86 4.77 -0.17
C PHE A 117 -6.93 4.16 0.75
N TYR A 118 -8.19 4.30 0.37
CA TYR A 118 -9.30 3.76 1.17
C TYR A 118 -9.31 2.24 1.16
N ILE A 119 -9.54 1.66 2.34
CA ILE A 119 -9.75 0.24 2.54
C ILE A 119 -11.24 -0.04 2.32
N ARG A 120 -11.53 -0.95 1.40
CA ARG A 120 -12.87 -1.32 0.96
C ARG A 120 -13.10 -2.81 1.20
N ASP A 121 -14.36 -3.16 1.44
CA ASP A 121 -14.79 -4.55 1.40
C ASP A 121 -14.49 -5.16 0.01
N HIS A 122 -13.99 -6.40 -0.02
CA HIS A 122 -13.60 -7.02 -1.27
C HIS A 122 -14.78 -7.26 -2.23
N SER A 123 -15.92 -7.69 -1.69
CA SER A 123 -17.08 -8.12 -2.49
C SER A 123 -17.90 -6.95 -3.02
N THR A 124 -18.14 -5.95 -2.17
CA THR A 124 -19.00 -4.80 -2.48
C THR A 124 -18.21 -3.59 -2.98
N SER A 125 -16.89 -3.56 -2.77
CA SER A 125 -16.05 -2.37 -3.00
C SER A 125 -16.53 -1.13 -2.22
N GLN A 126 -17.33 -1.30 -1.17
CA GLN A 126 -17.74 -0.21 -0.30
C GLN A 126 -16.60 0.20 0.65
N LYS A 127 -16.40 1.51 0.86
CA LYS A 127 -15.44 2.02 1.84
C LYS A 127 -15.85 1.61 3.25
N LEU A 128 -14.89 1.08 3.99
CA LEU A 128 -15.09 0.68 5.38
C LEU A 128 -14.86 1.86 6.33
N ASP A 129 -15.57 1.82 7.45
CA ASP A 129 -15.34 2.74 8.57
C ASP A 129 -14.09 2.34 9.35
N GLY A 130 -13.39 3.36 9.84
CA GLY A 130 -12.21 3.17 10.68
C GLY A 130 -12.59 2.69 12.07
N ALA A 131 -11.65 2.07 12.77
CA ALA A 131 -11.83 1.63 14.15
C ALA A 131 -12.11 2.79 15.12
N MET A 132 -11.75 4.02 14.76
CA MET A 132 -12.08 5.23 15.52
C MET A 132 -13.41 5.83 15.01
N PRO A 133 -14.34 6.21 15.90
CA PRO A 133 -15.61 6.83 15.50
C PRO A 133 -15.40 8.05 14.60
N GLY A 134 -16.19 8.14 13.53
CA GLY A 134 -16.15 9.26 12.58
C GLY A 134 -14.98 9.24 11.59
N THR A 135 -14.17 8.17 11.56
CA THR A 135 -13.04 8.03 10.62
C THR A 135 -13.36 7.01 9.53
N ARG A 136 -12.68 7.11 8.38
CA ARG A 136 -12.70 6.09 7.32
C ARG A 136 -11.44 5.25 7.39
N ALA A 137 -11.56 3.97 7.05
CA ALA A 137 -10.41 3.09 6.95
C ALA A 137 -9.58 3.45 5.72
N GLU A 138 -8.32 3.85 5.94
CA GLU A 138 -7.45 4.34 4.88
C GLU A 138 -5.97 4.18 5.21
N ILE A 139 -5.14 4.19 4.17
CA ILE A 139 -3.69 4.32 4.24
C ILE A 139 -3.33 5.64 3.56
N ARG A 140 -2.53 6.49 4.20
CA ARG A 140 -2.06 7.74 3.60
C ARG A 140 -0.67 8.12 4.05
N LYS A 141 0.08 8.77 3.16
CA LYS A 141 1.32 9.47 3.50
C LYS A 141 0.98 10.75 4.27
N VAL A 142 1.71 10.99 5.37
CA VAL A 142 1.55 12.14 6.25
C VAL A 142 2.82 12.99 6.19
N TRP A 143 2.65 14.30 6.09
CA TRP A 143 3.77 15.23 6.10
C TRP A 143 4.31 15.42 7.52
N SER A 144 5.62 15.24 7.71
CA SER A 144 6.28 15.24 9.03
C SER A 144 6.87 16.57 9.48
N GLY A 145 6.64 17.68 8.77
CA GLY A 145 7.16 18.99 9.16
C GLY A 145 8.39 19.45 8.36
N PHE A 146 8.55 20.77 8.27
CA PHE A 146 9.64 21.47 7.56
C PHE A 146 11.03 21.12 8.13
N LYS A 147 11.12 20.80 9.43
CA LYS A 147 12.39 20.48 10.12
C LYS A 147 12.86 19.03 9.94
N LYS A 148 11.97 18.10 9.57
CA LYS A 148 12.31 16.66 9.43
C LYS A 148 12.69 16.27 8.00
N GLU A 149 12.15 16.95 6.98
CA GLU A 149 12.53 16.71 5.58
C GLU A 149 14.00 17.08 5.28
N CYS A 150 14.59 18.04 6.01
CA CYS A 150 16.00 18.41 5.84
C CYS A 150 16.99 17.36 6.39
N CYS A 151 16.54 16.50 7.31
CA CYS A 151 17.44 15.61 8.07
C CYS A 151 17.12 14.12 7.93
N THR A 152 15.95 13.75 7.39
CA THR A 152 15.59 12.33 7.18
C THR A 152 14.70 12.16 5.93
N THR A 153 15.06 11.24 5.03
CA THR A 153 14.26 10.83 3.85
C THR A 153 13.19 9.78 4.19
N ALA A 154 12.83 9.63 5.48
CA ALA A 154 11.87 8.63 5.91
C ALA A 154 10.45 9.12 5.69
N ASP A 155 9.69 8.38 4.89
CA ASP A 155 8.27 8.65 4.68
C ASP A 155 7.44 8.24 5.90
N ASN A 156 6.50 9.10 6.29
CA ASN A 156 5.61 8.84 7.41
C ASN A 156 4.24 8.47 6.87
N PHE A 157 3.69 7.36 7.36
CA PHE A 157 2.39 6.86 6.95
C PHE A 157 1.45 6.78 8.14
N GLN A 158 0.17 7.04 7.87
CA GLN A 158 -0.92 6.75 8.79
C GLN A 158 -1.79 5.65 8.19
N VAL A 159 -2.04 4.61 9.01
CA VAL A 159 -2.96 3.53 8.68
C VAL A 159 -4.12 3.59 9.67
N VAL A 160 -5.32 3.87 9.16
CA VAL A 160 -6.56 3.77 9.93
C VAL A 160 -7.17 2.41 9.62
N PHE A 161 -7.08 1.49 10.57
CA PHE A 161 -7.59 0.13 10.39
C PHE A 161 -9.13 0.11 10.33
N PRO A 162 -9.74 -0.82 9.55
CA PRO A 162 -11.18 -1.03 9.55
C PRO A 162 -11.71 -1.41 10.94
N GLN A 163 -12.92 -0.96 11.26
CA GLN A 163 -13.63 -1.41 12.45
C GLN A 163 -13.79 -2.94 12.46
N GLY A 164 -13.52 -3.57 13.60
CA GLY A 164 -13.62 -5.03 13.75
C GLY A 164 -12.49 -5.84 13.10
N SER A 165 -11.48 -5.20 12.51
CA SER A 165 -10.31 -5.90 11.94
C SER A 165 -9.55 -6.68 13.03
N THR A 166 -9.24 -7.95 12.74
CA THR A 166 -8.42 -8.82 13.60
C THR A 166 -6.94 -8.42 13.55
N PRO A 167 -6.10 -8.86 14.51
CA PRO A 167 -4.66 -8.60 14.48
C PRO A 167 -3.98 -9.05 13.17
N GLU A 168 -4.38 -10.19 12.62
CA GLU A 168 -3.82 -10.75 11.37
C GLU A 168 -4.20 -9.87 10.16
N MET A 169 -5.45 -9.40 10.11
CA MET A 169 -5.91 -8.45 9.09
C MET A 169 -5.11 -7.14 9.17
N ARG A 170 -4.84 -6.64 10.38
CA ARG A 170 -4.03 -5.43 10.58
C ARG A 170 -2.58 -5.64 10.17
N ALA A 171 -1.99 -6.79 10.49
CA ALA A 171 -0.65 -7.17 10.03
C ALA A 171 -0.56 -7.15 8.50
N ASN A 172 -1.54 -7.76 7.82
CA ASN A 172 -1.59 -7.71 6.35
C ASN A 172 -1.75 -6.28 5.81
N LEU A 173 -2.57 -5.43 6.45
CA LEU A 173 -2.73 -4.02 6.07
C LEU A 173 -1.45 -3.19 6.24
N LEU A 174 -0.62 -3.49 7.24
CA LEU A 174 0.72 -2.91 7.36
C LEU A 174 1.63 -3.36 6.20
N GLY A 175 1.54 -4.62 5.78
CA GLY A 175 2.16 -5.10 4.56
C GLY A 175 1.66 -4.35 3.32
N ALA A 176 0.36 -4.05 3.23
CA ALA A 176 -0.18 -3.25 2.13
C ALA A 176 0.37 -1.81 2.14
N ASN A 177 0.55 -1.21 3.33
CA ASN A 177 1.18 0.10 3.46
C ASN A 177 2.62 0.11 2.91
N LEU A 178 3.43 -0.88 3.29
CA LEU A 178 4.78 -1.05 2.73
C LEU A 178 4.75 -1.22 1.21
N LEU A 179 3.82 -2.03 0.70
CA LEU A 179 3.70 -2.25 -0.74
C LEU A 179 3.31 -0.98 -1.48
N ILE A 180 2.37 -0.19 -0.94
CA ILE A 180 1.97 1.11 -1.49
C ILE A 180 3.18 2.05 -1.57
N ASP A 181 3.99 2.09 -0.51
CA ASP A 181 5.20 2.91 -0.49
C ASP A 181 6.15 2.54 -1.66
N PHE A 182 6.54 1.27 -1.74
CA PHE A 182 7.46 0.76 -2.79
C PHE A 182 6.96 0.93 -4.23
N THR A 183 5.64 0.94 -4.42
CA THR A 183 5.04 0.86 -5.75
C THR A 183 4.43 2.16 -6.24
N PHE A 184 4.13 3.09 -5.35
CA PHE A 184 3.50 4.35 -5.69
C PHE A 184 4.34 5.54 -5.23
N PHE A 185 4.68 5.64 -3.94
CA PHE A 185 5.36 6.83 -3.44
C PHE A 185 6.86 6.86 -3.79
N GLU A 186 7.55 5.73 -3.74
CA GLU A 186 8.96 5.65 -4.16
C GLU A 186 9.16 5.85 -5.67
N GLN A 187 8.16 5.56 -6.52
CA GLN A 187 8.25 5.84 -7.96
C GLN A 187 8.16 7.34 -8.31
N HIS A 188 7.67 8.17 -7.37
CA HIS A 188 7.37 9.58 -7.59
C HIS A 188 8.25 10.54 -6.75
N ASN A 189 9.28 10.02 -6.06
CA ASN A 189 10.33 10.80 -5.40
C ASN A 189 11.55 10.91 -6.33
#